data_AF-D2W6F5-F1
#
_entry.id   AF-D2W6F5-F1
#
_cell.length_a   1.000
_cell.length_b   1.000
_cell.length_c   1.000
_cell.angle_alpha   90.00
_cell.angle_beta   90.00
_cell.angle_gamma   90.00
#
_symmetry.space_group_name_H-M   'P 1'
#
loop_
_entity.id
_entity.type
_entity.pdbx_description
1 polymer ?
#
loop_
_entity_poly.entity_id
_entity_poly.type
_entity_poly.pdbx_seq_one_letter_code
_entity_poly.pdbx_strand_id
1 'polypeptide(L)'
;MISVKQMREIQARNPQYIDLCFLLDITSSMKTWMDSAKSVISKVLKEVASKNQEVKTIRYAFVGYADIDDKVPFVIHPFTDQVEVIEKAIADCPLMYGYDIAEDVAGGLQKVVDLDWNSFTRVLIHIADAPGHGSFMHSLANSDDNFLNAPEKPVIDLMEKLVTKKIDYFFMEIHNCTTKMTNYFKTKMDSFNAPNMEPKVSITLLK
;
A
#
# COMPACT_ATOMS: atom_id res chain seq x y z
N MET A 1 9.32 35.94 12.04
CA MET A 1 8.07 36.03 11.26
C MET A 1 8.01 34.82 10.34
N ILE A 2 6.94 34.03 10.42
CA ILE A 2 6.73 32.87 9.53
C ILE A 2 6.47 33.40 8.12
N SER A 3 7.15 32.86 7.10
CA SER A 3 7.02 33.34 5.72
C SER A 3 5.66 32.98 5.12
N VAL A 4 5.19 33.75 4.13
CA VAL A 4 3.94 33.47 3.40
C VAL A 4 3.92 32.07 2.77
N LYS A 5 5.09 31.56 2.34
CA LYS A 5 5.25 30.18 1.87
C LYS A 5 5.01 29.16 2.99
N GLN A 6 5.59 29.39 4.16
CA GLN A 6 5.34 28.55 5.35
C GLN A 6 3.88 28.64 5.82
N MET A 7 3.23 29.81 5.75
CA MET A 7 1.80 29.94 6.07
C MET A 7 0.90 29.18 5.08
N ARG A 8 1.22 29.21 3.77
CA ARG A 8 0.52 28.40 2.75
C ARG A 8 0.74 26.90 2.96
N GLU A 9 1.95 26.48 3.34
CA GLU A 9 2.22 25.08 3.70
C GLU A 9 1.48 24.65 4.98
N ILE A 10 1.31 25.54 5.97
CA ILE A 10 0.51 25.31 7.17
C ILE A 10 -1.00 25.22 6.84
N GLN A 11 -1.51 26.06 5.92
CA GLN A 11 -2.91 26.00 5.46
C GLN A 11 -3.20 24.80 4.53
N ALA A 12 -2.22 24.36 3.73
CA ALA A 12 -2.33 23.15 2.91
C ALA A 12 -2.29 21.87 3.77
N ARG A 13 -1.57 21.91 4.91
CA ARG A 13 -1.48 20.84 5.90
C ARG A 13 -2.59 20.95 6.93
N ASN A 14 -3.83 20.89 6.48
CA ASN A 14 -4.98 20.89 7.39
C ASN A 14 -5.19 19.46 7.93
N PRO A 15 -5.06 19.20 9.25
CA PRO A 15 -5.14 17.86 9.84
C PRO A 15 -6.53 17.19 9.71
N GLN A 16 -7.49 17.88 9.10
CA GLN A 16 -8.85 17.43 8.84
C GLN A 16 -9.02 16.75 7.46
N TYR A 17 -7.93 16.46 6.75
CA TYR A 17 -7.95 15.78 5.45
C TYR A 17 -7.09 14.52 5.49
N ILE A 18 -7.67 13.41 5.04
CA ILE A 18 -7.03 12.09 5.02
C ILE A 18 -7.03 11.55 3.60
N ASP A 19 -5.87 11.10 3.13
CA ASP A 19 -5.76 10.23 1.97
C ASP A 19 -5.58 8.80 2.46
N LEU A 20 -6.48 7.91 2.05
CA LEU A 20 -6.44 6.49 2.37
C LEU A 20 -6.35 5.67 1.08
N CYS A 21 -5.22 5.00 0.87
CA CYS A 21 -5.00 4.12 -0.27
C CYS A 21 -4.99 2.67 0.19
N PHE A 22 -5.69 1.81 -0.56
CA PHE A 22 -5.57 0.37 -0.44
C PHE A 22 -4.70 -0.18 -1.57
N LEU A 23 -3.68 -0.95 -1.22
CA LEU A 23 -2.89 -1.76 -2.15
C LEU A 23 -3.25 -3.22 -1.90
N LEU A 24 -3.72 -3.92 -2.92
CA LEU A 24 -4.23 -5.28 -2.81
C LEU A 24 -3.54 -6.18 -3.82
N ASP A 25 -3.02 -7.30 -3.34
CA ASP A 25 -2.68 -8.46 -4.17
C ASP A 25 -3.96 -9.05 -4.77
N ILE A 26 -3.99 -9.14 -6.10
CA ILE A 26 -5.16 -9.60 -6.86
C ILE A 26 -4.91 -10.93 -7.58
N THR A 27 -3.91 -11.71 -7.17
CA THR A 27 -3.65 -13.02 -7.77
C THR A 27 -4.55 -14.12 -7.18
N SER A 28 -4.51 -15.29 -7.80
CA SER A 28 -5.48 -16.35 -7.51
C SER A 28 -5.34 -16.98 -6.11
N SER A 29 -4.16 -16.88 -5.47
CA SER A 29 -3.93 -17.29 -4.07
C SER A 29 -4.84 -16.52 -3.11
N MET A 30 -5.04 -15.23 -3.41
CA MET A 30 -5.92 -14.34 -2.66
C MET A 30 -7.40 -14.71 -2.74
N LYS A 31 -7.82 -15.70 -3.55
CA LYS A 31 -9.25 -16.07 -3.71
C LYS A 31 -9.94 -16.38 -2.38
N THR A 32 -9.30 -17.13 -1.48
CA THR A 32 -9.87 -17.46 -0.15
C THR A 32 -9.86 -16.27 0.81
N TRP A 33 -9.01 -15.29 0.53
CA TRP A 33 -8.82 -14.10 1.35
C TRP A 33 -9.55 -12.89 0.81
N MET A 34 -10.04 -12.93 -0.42
CA MET A 34 -10.64 -11.80 -1.13
C MET A 34 -11.84 -11.27 -0.36
N ASP A 35 -12.74 -12.13 0.12
CA ASP A 35 -13.88 -11.71 0.94
C ASP A 35 -13.45 -11.11 2.28
N SER A 36 -12.40 -11.66 2.91
CA SER A 36 -11.82 -11.12 4.14
C SER A 36 -11.15 -9.77 3.91
N ALA A 37 -10.36 -9.63 2.84
CA ALA A 37 -9.72 -8.38 2.44
C ALA A 37 -10.77 -7.30 2.15
N LYS A 38 -11.80 -7.63 1.35
CA LYS A 38 -12.97 -6.77 1.10
C LYS A 38 -13.64 -6.35 2.40
N SER A 39 -13.91 -7.30 3.30
CA SER A 39 -14.51 -7.04 4.61
C SER A 39 -13.67 -6.13 5.48
N VAL A 40 -12.35 -6.32 5.52
CA VAL A 40 -11.43 -5.49 6.28
C VAL A 40 -11.35 -4.08 5.72
N ILE A 41 -11.28 -3.94 4.39
CA ILE A 41 -11.32 -2.63 3.74
C ILE A 41 -12.64 -1.92 4.08
N SER A 42 -13.80 -2.57 3.91
CA SER A 42 -15.10 -1.99 4.26
C SER A 42 -15.21 -1.63 5.74
N LYS A 43 -14.62 -2.41 6.66
CA LYS A 43 -14.57 -2.07 8.09
C LYS A 43 -13.72 -0.83 8.31
N VAL A 44 -12.53 -0.74 7.72
CA VAL A 44 -11.66 0.45 7.80
C VAL A 44 -12.40 1.67 7.27
N LEU A 45 -13.04 1.58 6.10
CA LEU A 45 -13.83 2.67 5.52
C LEU A 45 -14.90 3.18 6.49
N LYS A 46 -15.67 2.27 7.12
CA LYS A 46 -16.70 2.61 8.11
C LYS A 46 -16.14 3.17 9.41
N GLU A 47 -15.03 2.63 9.90
CA GLU A 47 -14.37 3.11 11.12
C GLU A 47 -13.81 4.51 10.91
N VAL A 48 -13.14 4.75 9.78
CA VAL A 48 -12.59 6.07 9.43
C VAL A 48 -13.73 7.08 9.25
N ALA A 49 -14.86 6.70 8.64
CA ALA A 49 -16.02 7.56 8.53
C ALA A 49 -16.70 7.88 9.88
N SER A 50 -16.76 6.91 10.81
CA SER A 50 -17.47 7.07 12.09
C SER A 50 -16.66 7.74 13.20
N LYS A 51 -15.35 7.46 13.29
CA LYS A 51 -14.46 7.98 14.36
C LYS A 51 -13.94 9.38 14.10
N ASN A 52 -14.09 9.89 12.89
CA ASN A 52 -13.51 11.17 12.48
C ASN A 52 -14.58 12.24 12.22
N GLN A 53 -15.47 12.48 13.19
CA GLN A 53 -16.48 13.55 13.07
C GLN A 53 -15.87 14.96 12.91
N GLU A 54 -14.58 15.13 13.23
CA GLU A 54 -13.82 16.37 13.04
C GLU A 54 -13.06 16.45 11.70
N VAL A 55 -12.99 15.35 10.93
CA VAL A 55 -12.35 15.31 9.60
C VAL A 55 -13.33 15.84 8.57
N LYS A 56 -12.87 16.80 7.77
CA LYS A 56 -13.70 17.47 6.76
C LYS A 56 -13.87 16.65 5.51
N THR A 57 -12.83 15.92 5.09
CA THR A 57 -12.87 15.15 3.85
C THR A 57 -11.87 14.00 3.91
N ILE A 58 -12.29 12.83 3.44
CA ILE A 58 -11.42 11.68 3.22
C ILE A 58 -11.42 11.41 1.72
N ARG A 59 -10.24 11.20 1.14
CA ARG A 59 -10.09 10.71 -0.23
C ARG A 59 -9.59 9.29 -0.20
N TYR A 60 -10.21 8.44 -0.99
CA TYR A 60 -9.96 7.02 -1.08
C TYR A 60 -9.35 6.70 -2.43
N ALA A 61 -8.34 5.83 -2.46
CA ALA A 61 -7.75 5.28 -3.67
C ALA A 61 -7.60 3.75 -3.54
N PHE A 62 -7.54 3.07 -4.68
CA PHE A 62 -7.32 1.63 -4.74
C PHE A 62 -6.32 1.29 -5.84
N VAL A 63 -5.38 0.41 -5.50
CA VAL A 63 -4.42 -0.19 -6.41
C VAL A 63 -4.48 -1.71 -6.21
N GLY A 64 -4.94 -2.43 -7.22
CA GLY A 64 -4.73 -3.87 -7.34
C GLY A 64 -3.44 -4.13 -8.10
N TYR A 65 -2.63 -5.10 -7.68
CA TYR A 65 -1.46 -5.56 -8.42
C TYR A 65 -1.41 -7.09 -8.51
N ALA A 66 -0.91 -7.60 -9.63
CA ALA A 66 -0.68 -9.01 -9.88
C ALA A 66 0.80 -9.25 -10.20
N ASP A 67 1.11 -10.31 -10.93
CA ASP A 67 2.46 -10.62 -11.41
C ASP A 67 2.84 -9.77 -12.65
N ILE A 68 4.14 -9.70 -12.98
CA ILE A 68 4.70 -8.90 -14.08
C ILE A 68 4.11 -9.31 -15.44
N ASP A 69 3.96 -10.61 -15.65
CA ASP A 69 3.54 -11.20 -16.93
C ASP A 69 2.02 -11.45 -17.04
N ASP A 70 1.26 -10.98 -16.04
CA ASP A 70 -0.19 -11.08 -16.06
C ASP A 70 -0.83 -10.15 -17.11
N LYS A 71 -1.99 -10.57 -17.64
CA LYS A 71 -2.70 -9.79 -18.68
C LYS A 71 -3.18 -8.43 -18.19
N VAL A 72 -3.47 -8.32 -16.90
CA VAL A 72 -3.88 -7.09 -16.23
C VAL A 72 -3.05 -6.98 -14.95
N PRO A 73 -1.80 -6.48 -15.07
CA PRO A 73 -0.87 -6.47 -13.93
C PRO A 73 -1.27 -5.43 -12.87
N PHE A 74 -2.10 -4.44 -13.23
CA PHE A 74 -2.56 -3.40 -12.32
C PHE A 74 -4.02 -3.00 -12.55
N VAL A 75 -4.72 -2.71 -11.46
CA VAL A 75 -6.04 -2.06 -11.44
C VAL A 75 -5.93 -0.79 -10.61
N ILE A 76 -6.12 0.38 -11.21
CA ILE A 76 -5.85 1.67 -10.55
C ILE A 76 -7.12 2.51 -10.50
N HIS A 77 -7.54 2.86 -9.29
CA HIS A 77 -8.57 3.86 -9.03
C HIS A 77 -7.93 5.05 -8.28
N PRO A 78 -7.86 6.24 -8.91
CA PRO A 78 -7.25 7.41 -8.31
C PRO A 78 -8.07 7.93 -7.12
N PHE A 79 -7.48 8.85 -6.35
CA PHE A 79 -8.13 9.47 -5.20
C PHE A 79 -9.48 10.10 -5.56
N THR A 80 -10.52 9.72 -4.81
CA THR A 80 -11.86 10.29 -4.87
C THR A 80 -12.45 10.40 -3.47
N ASP A 81 -13.32 11.37 -3.23
CA ASP A 81 -14.10 11.50 -1.99
C ASP A 81 -15.36 10.62 -1.97
N GLN A 82 -15.64 9.91 -3.07
CA GLN A 82 -16.78 8.99 -3.19
C GLN A 82 -16.36 7.58 -2.77
N VAL A 83 -16.68 7.21 -1.53
CA VAL A 83 -16.33 5.90 -0.97
C VAL A 83 -16.93 4.75 -1.78
N GLU A 84 -18.12 4.95 -2.36
CA GLU A 84 -18.86 3.94 -3.12
C GLU A 84 -18.12 3.54 -4.41
N VAL A 85 -17.35 4.48 -5.00
CA VAL A 85 -16.52 4.20 -6.19
C VAL A 85 -15.42 3.21 -5.83
N ILE A 86 -14.80 3.37 -4.66
CA ILE A 86 -13.74 2.48 -4.18
C ILE A 86 -14.31 1.15 -3.70
N GLU A 87 -15.44 1.15 -2.99
CA GLU A 87 -16.15 -0.09 -2.62
C GLU A 87 -16.50 -0.93 -3.86
N LYS A 88 -16.98 -0.28 -4.93
CA LYS A 88 -17.27 -0.95 -6.20
C LYS A 88 -16.01 -1.47 -6.88
N ALA A 89 -14.95 -0.66 -6.96
CA ALA A 89 -13.67 -1.06 -7.54
C ALA A 89 -13.11 -2.32 -6.87
N ILE A 90 -13.20 -2.37 -5.54
CA ILE A 90 -12.78 -3.51 -4.74
C ILE A 90 -13.70 -4.71 -5.00
N ALA A 91 -15.03 -4.51 -5.00
CA ALA A 91 -15.99 -5.58 -5.24
C ALA A 91 -15.81 -6.25 -6.62
N ASP A 92 -15.58 -5.45 -7.65
CA ASP A 92 -15.41 -5.88 -9.05
C ASP A 92 -13.97 -6.28 -9.39
N CYS A 93 -13.05 -6.25 -8.41
CA CYS A 93 -11.65 -6.53 -8.64
C CYS A 93 -11.46 -7.97 -9.15
N PRO A 94 -10.77 -8.15 -10.30
CA PRO A 94 -10.60 -9.46 -10.90
C PRO A 94 -9.52 -10.27 -10.16
N LEU A 95 -9.59 -11.59 -10.28
CA LEU A 95 -8.50 -12.48 -9.87
C LEU A 95 -7.63 -12.78 -11.09
N MET A 96 -6.31 -12.57 -10.96
CA MET A 96 -5.30 -12.88 -11.96
C MET A 96 -4.59 -14.20 -11.64
N TYR A 97 -3.91 -14.78 -12.63
CA TYR A 97 -3.23 -16.06 -12.47
C TYR A 97 -1.72 -15.83 -12.54
N GLY A 98 -1.08 -15.69 -11.37
CA GLY A 98 0.38 -15.66 -11.28
C GLY A 98 1.01 -16.98 -11.74
N TYR A 99 2.27 -16.90 -12.17
CA TYR A 99 3.03 -18.06 -12.68
C TYR A 99 4.01 -18.64 -11.65
N ASP A 100 4.35 -17.86 -10.63
CA ASP A 100 5.15 -18.25 -9.46
C ASP A 100 4.50 -17.75 -8.16
N ILE A 101 5.22 -17.86 -7.03
CA ILE A 101 4.67 -17.44 -5.72
C ILE A 101 4.98 -15.97 -5.45
N ALA A 102 6.10 -15.44 -5.95
CA ALA A 102 6.40 -14.02 -5.79
C ALA A 102 5.58 -13.19 -6.80
N GLU A 103 5.21 -11.96 -6.40
CA GLU A 103 4.34 -11.07 -7.20
C GLU A 103 5.00 -9.70 -7.46
N ASP A 104 4.42 -8.87 -8.35
CA ASP A 104 4.96 -7.54 -8.68
C ASP A 104 4.62 -6.45 -7.64
N VAL A 105 5.02 -6.71 -6.39
CA VAL A 105 4.86 -5.76 -5.26
C VAL A 105 5.54 -4.42 -5.57
N ALA A 106 6.70 -4.45 -6.23
CA ALA A 106 7.44 -3.24 -6.58
C ALA A 106 6.65 -2.39 -7.60
N GLY A 107 6.08 -3.01 -8.63
CA GLY A 107 5.19 -2.37 -9.58
C GLY A 107 3.95 -1.77 -8.90
N GLY A 108 3.31 -2.53 -8.01
CA GLY A 108 2.16 -2.08 -7.23
C GLY A 108 2.48 -0.84 -6.38
N LEU A 109 3.59 -0.87 -5.64
CA LEU A 109 4.07 0.26 -4.84
C LEU A 109 4.45 1.47 -5.69
N GLN A 110 5.00 1.25 -6.89
CA GLN A 110 5.26 2.35 -7.83
C GLN A 110 3.95 3.05 -8.23
N LYS A 111 2.87 2.30 -8.51
CA LYS A 111 1.55 2.90 -8.78
C LYS A 111 1.01 3.71 -7.59
N VAL A 112 1.21 3.21 -6.37
CA VAL A 112 0.83 3.92 -5.14
C VAL A 112 1.59 5.24 -5.00
N VAL A 113 2.90 5.24 -5.24
CA VAL A 113 3.74 6.43 -5.15
C VAL A 113 3.33 7.48 -6.19
N ASP A 114 2.87 7.06 -7.37
CA ASP A 114 2.44 7.91 -8.47
C ASP A 114 1.06 8.57 -8.26
N LEU A 115 0.28 8.14 -7.25
CA LEU A 115 -1.00 8.78 -6.92
C LEU A 115 -0.82 10.25 -6.46
N ASP A 116 -1.87 11.05 -6.64
CA ASP A 116 -1.92 12.47 -6.24
C ASP A 116 -2.22 12.67 -4.74
N TRP A 117 -1.25 12.27 -3.91
CA TRP A 117 -1.27 12.46 -2.46
C TRP A 117 -1.21 13.95 -2.09
N ASN A 118 -2.28 14.48 -1.49
CA ASN A 118 -2.43 15.90 -1.19
C ASN A 118 -2.91 16.16 0.25
N SER A 119 -3.38 15.13 0.96
CA SER A 119 -3.84 15.28 2.35
C SER A 119 -2.69 15.37 3.36
N PHE A 120 -2.98 15.87 4.57
CA PHE A 120 -2.01 15.94 5.66
C PHE A 120 -1.68 14.54 6.20
N THR A 121 -2.72 13.77 6.48
CA THR A 121 -2.61 12.36 6.87
C THR A 121 -2.69 11.51 5.61
N ARG A 122 -1.72 10.62 5.42
CA ARG A 122 -1.58 9.76 4.23
C ARG A 122 -1.34 8.35 4.70
N VAL A 123 -2.29 7.47 4.41
CA VAL A 123 -2.28 6.09 4.89
C VAL A 123 -2.31 5.16 3.71
N LEU A 124 -1.36 4.24 3.65
CA LEU A 124 -1.36 3.09 2.77
C LEU A 124 -1.68 1.85 3.59
N ILE A 125 -2.70 1.10 3.17
CA ILE A 125 -2.99 -0.24 3.69
C ILE A 125 -2.68 -1.24 2.59
N HIS A 126 -1.65 -2.06 2.78
CA HIS A 126 -1.24 -3.10 1.86
C HIS A 126 -1.68 -4.47 2.37
N ILE A 127 -2.41 -5.22 1.54
CA ILE A 127 -2.94 -6.55 1.82
C ILE A 127 -2.39 -7.53 0.78
N ALA A 128 -1.68 -8.56 1.23
CA ALA A 128 -1.10 -9.58 0.35
C ALA A 128 -0.86 -10.90 1.08
N ASP A 129 -0.88 -12.01 0.34
CA ASP A 129 -0.52 -13.33 0.84
C ASP A 129 0.78 -13.89 0.24
N ALA A 130 1.40 -13.15 -0.67
CA ALA A 130 2.67 -13.45 -1.32
C ALA A 130 3.72 -12.31 -1.14
N PRO A 131 5.03 -12.64 -1.15
CA PRO A 131 6.10 -11.64 -1.15
C PRO A 131 6.34 -11.07 -2.56
N GLY A 132 7.11 -9.98 -2.65
CA GLY A 132 7.55 -9.43 -3.93
C GLY A 132 8.82 -10.08 -4.46
N HIS A 133 9.05 -10.00 -5.77
CA HIS A 133 10.23 -10.55 -6.43
C HIS A 133 11.58 -10.07 -5.87
N GLY A 134 12.57 -10.95 -5.96
CA GLY A 134 13.95 -10.73 -5.57
C GLY A 134 14.33 -11.48 -4.30
N SER A 135 15.44 -12.22 -4.34
CA SER A 135 15.91 -13.05 -3.21
C SER A 135 16.14 -12.31 -1.88
N PHE A 136 16.24 -10.99 -1.90
CA PHE A 136 16.33 -10.15 -0.71
C PHE A 136 14.97 -9.95 0.01
N MET A 137 13.86 -10.23 -0.66
CA MET A 137 12.49 -10.04 -0.18
C MET A 137 11.90 -11.30 0.47
N HIS A 138 12.36 -12.49 0.12
CA HIS A 138 11.77 -13.75 0.61
C HIS A 138 12.78 -14.88 0.73
N SER A 139 12.33 -16.01 1.28
CA SER A 139 13.10 -17.25 1.44
C SER A 139 12.45 -18.43 0.70
N LEU A 140 11.60 -18.16 -0.30
CA LEU A 140 11.01 -19.15 -1.21
C LEU A 140 12.09 -19.95 -1.96
N ALA A 141 11.72 -21.09 -2.54
CA ALA A 141 12.62 -21.83 -3.43
C ALA A 141 12.89 -21.02 -4.70
N ASN A 142 14.04 -21.25 -5.35
CA ASN A 142 14.39 -20.53 -6.58
C ASN A 142 13.39 -20.79 -7.73
N SER A 143 12.65 -21.90 -7.70
CA SER A 143 11.59 -22.22 -8.66
C SER A 143 10.30 -21.42 -8.44
N ASP A 144 10.18 -20.74 -7.31
CA ASP A 144 8.97 -20.06 -6.87
C ASP A 144 9.10 -18.52 -6.98
N ASP A 145 10.19 -18.05 -7.59
CA ASP A 145 10.38 -16.66 -8.02
C ASP A 145 11.02 -16.62 -9.41
N ASN A 146 10.23 -16.32 -10.44
CA ASN A 146 10.71 -16.20 -11.82
C ASN A 146 11.66 -15.01 -12.01
N PHE A 147 11.64 -14.06 -11.08
CA PHE A 147 12.43 -12.83 -11.08
C PHE A 147 13.36 -12.75 -9.86
N LEU A 148 13.92 -13.89 -9.42
CA LEU A 148 14.80 -14.01 -8.24
C LEU A 148 15.98 -13.02 -8.19
N ASN A 149 16.47 -12.61 -9.36
CA ASN A 149 17.59 -11.68 -9.53
C ASN A 149 17.14 -10.22 -9.72
N ALA A 150 15.88 -9.88 -9.46
CA ALA A 150 15.38 -8.52 -9.50
C ALA A 150 16.27 -7.61 -8.62
N PRO A 151 16.67 -6.42 -9.11
CA PRO A 151 17.59 -5.57 -8.38
C PRO A 151 16.92 -4.96 -7.13
N GLU A 152 17.69 -4.78 -6.06
CA GLU A 152 17.19 -4.13 -4.83
C GLU A 152 16.86 -2.65 -5.02
N LYS A 153 17.62 -1.95 -5.87
CA LYS A 153 17.61 -0.49 -5.94
C LYS A 153 16.20 0.10 -6.19
N PRO A 154 15.38 -0.39 -7.14
CA PRO A 154 14.03 0.12 -7.33
C PRO A 154 13.16 0.05 -6.07
N VAL A 155 13.26 -1.04 -5.28
CA VAL A 155 12.51 -1.19 -4.03
C VAL A 155 13.01 -0.19 -2.98
N ILE A 156 14.34 -0.01 -2.87
CA ILE A 156 14.93 0.97 -1.96
C ILE A 156 14.46 2.39 -2.31
N ASP A 157 14.48 2.75 -3.60
CA ASP A 157 14.00 4.05 -4.08
C ASP A 157 12.51 4.26 -3.76
N LEU A 158 11.69 3.20 -3.83
CA LEU A 158 10.28 3.25 -3.45
C LEU A 158 10.08 3.49 -1.95
N MET A 159 10.87 2.83 -1.10
CA MET A 159 10.82 3.06 0.35
C MET A 159 11.18 4.50 0.70
N GLU A 160 12.22 5.06 0.07
CA GLU A 160 12.59 6.48 0.23
C GLU A 160 11.45 7.42 -0.22
N LYS A 161 10.82 7.13 -1.36
CA LYS A 161 9.68 7.94 -1.87
C LYS A 161 8.48 7.90 -0.92
N LEU A 162 8.14 6.75 -0.35
CA LEU A 162 7.05 6.62 0.61
C LEU A 162 7.33 7.44 1.90
N VAL A 163 8.56 7.37 2.43
CA VAL A 163 9.00 8.17 3.57
C VAL A 163 8.98 9.67 3.25
N THR A 164 9.52 10.05 2.09
CA THR A 164 9.55 11.46 1.63
C THR A 164 8.14 12.02 1.44
N LYS A 165 7.21 11.20 0.95
CA LYS A 165 5.78 11.54 0.83
C LYS A 165 5.05 11.45 2.16
N LYS A 166 5.69 11.05 3.26
CA LYS A 166 5.10 10.92 4.60
C LYS A 166 3.86 10.03 4.59
N ILE A 167 3.95 8.90 3.90
CA ILE A 167 2.89 7.89 3.84
C ILE A 167 3.10 6.92 5.00
N ASP A 168 2.12 6.83 5.90
CA ASP A 168 2.06 5.81 6.93
C ASP A 168 1.68 4.47 6.28
N TYR A 169 2.58 3.50 6.34
CA TYR A 169 2.44 2.20 5.68
C TYR A 169 1.96 1.15 6.67
N PHE A 170 0.79 0.55 6.44
CA PHE A 170 0.29 -0.61 7.17
C PHE A 170 0.30 -1.85 6.29
N PHE A 171 0.87 -2.95 6.77
CA PHE A 171 0.82 -4.24 6.07
C PHE A 171 -0.12 -5.19 6.81
N MET A 172 -1.06 -5.79 6.10
CA MET A 172 -1.98 -6.79 6.62
C MET A 172 -1.46 -8.17 6.20
N GLU A 173 -0.80 -8.84 7.14
CA GLU A 173 -0.17 -10.13 6.90
C GLU A 173 -1.22 -11.24 6.94
N ILE A 174 -1.24 -12.06 5.89
CA ILE A 174 -2.08 -13.26 5.77
C ILE A 174 -1.22 -14.51 6.06
N HIS A 175 -0.04 -14.55 5.46
CA HIS A 175 0.93 -15.65 5.57
C HIS A 175 2.33 -15.13 5.90
N ASN A 176 3.11 -15.95 6.61
CA ASN A 176 4.46 -15.61 7.08
C ASN A 176 5.54 -15.61 5.97
N CYS A 177 5.19 -16.02 4.75
CA CYS A 177 6.08 -15.90 3.58
C CYS A 177 6.42 -14.44 3.26
N THR A 178 5.60 -13.48 3.72
CA THR A 178 5.79 -12.04 3.55
C THR A 178 6.66 -11.40 4.64
N THR A 179 6.96 -12.12 5.74
CA THR A 179 7.66 -11.56 6.91
C THR A 179 9.05 -11.00 6.56
N LYS A 180 9.81 -11.66 5.66
CA LYS A 180 11.14 -11.16 5.26
C LYS A 180 11.03 -9.85 4.49
N MET A 181 10.06 -9.74 3.58
CA MET A 181 9.77 -8.54 2.79
C MET A 181 9.37 -7.38 3.70
N THR A 182 8.44 -7.60 4.64
CA THR A 182 7.96 -6.53 5.52
C THR A 182 9.05 -6.03 6.47
N ASN A 183 9.91 -6.92 6.98
CA ASN A 183 11.10 -6.52 7.75
C ASN A 183 12.13 -5.76 6.91
N TYR A 184 12.31 -6.15 5.65
CA TYR A 184 13.18 -5.42 4.72
C TYR A 184 12.65 -4.00 4.46
N PHE A 185 11.36 -3.86 4.14
CA PHE A 185 10.70 -2.55 3.98
C PHE A 185 10.88 -1.68 5.22
N LYS A 186 10.55 -2.21 6.40
CA LYS A 186 10.72 -1.48 7.67
C LYS A 186 12.15 -0.99 7.85
N THR A 187 13.14 -1.86 7.65
CA THR A 187 14.56 -1.51 7.80
C THR A 187 14.99 -0.41 6.83
N LYS A 188 14.54 -0.46 5.57
CA LYS A 188 14.86 0.58 4.58
C LYS A 188 14.16 1.89 4.89
N MET A 189 12.88 1.87 5.23
CA MET A 189 12.14 3.08 5.63
C MET A 189 12.78 3.72 6.88
N ASP A 190 13.16 2.91 7.87
CA ASP A 190 13.86 3.36 9.09
C ASP A 190 15.17 4.07 8.77
N SER A 191 15.92 3.60 7.76
CA SER A 191 17.17 4.22 7.34
C SER A 191 17.01 5.60 6.67
N PHE A 192 15.81 5.93 6.21
CA PHE A 192 15.51 7.22 5.56
C PHE A 192 14.85 8.24 6.49
N ASN A 193 14.47 7.85 7.71
CA ASN A 193 13.81 8.76 8.62
C ASN A 193 14.76 9.80 9.20
N ALA A 194 14.29 11.04 9.25
CA ALA A 194 14.81 12.02 10.18
C ALA A 194 14.42 11.60 11.62
N PRO A 195 15.23 11.90 12.65
CA PRO A 195 15.04 11.45 14.05
C PRO A 195 13.70 11.80 14.72
N ASN A 196 12.79 12.50 14.04
CA ASN A 196 11.48 12.95 14.56
C ASN A 196 10.28 12.56 13.67
N MET A 197 10.41 11.58 12.77
CA MET A 197 9.27 10.98 12.07
C MET A 197 9.31 9.46 12.24
N GLU A 198 8.32 8.89 12.91
CA GLU A 198 8.12 7.43 12.93
C GLU A 198 7.22 7.03 11.76
N PRO A 199 7.73 6.34 10.72
CA PRO A 199 6.89 5.62 9.80
C PRO A 199 6.31 4.44 10.56
N LYS A 200 4.99 4.42 10.66
CA LYS A 200 4.28 3.36 11.38
C LYS A 200 4.11 2.14 10.48
N VAL A 201 5.18 1.37 10.25
CA VAL A 201 5.02 0.01 9.71
C VAL A 201 4.40 -0.86 10.80
N SER A 202 3.08 -0.99 10.76
CA SER A 202 2.34 -1.89 11.64
C SER A 202 1.91 -3.11 10.85
N ILE A 203 2.27 -4.29 11.37
CA ILE A 203 1.87 -5.58 10.82
C ILE A 203 0.68 -6.06 11.64
N THR A 204 -0.46 -6.31 10.98
CA THR A 204 -1.65 -6.89 11.62
C THR A 204 -2.03 -8.16 10.90
N LEU A 205 -2.23 -9.25 11.65
CA LEU A 205 -2.71 -10.51 11.08
C LEU A 205 -4.18 -10.37 10.67
N LEU A 206 -4.49 -10.74 9.43
CA LEU A 206 -5.86 -10.96 9.00
C LEU A 206 -6.39 -12.23 9.65
N LYS A 207 -7.33 -12.07 10.60
CA LYS A 207 -8.04 -13.16 11.28
C LYS A 207 -9.41 -13.40 10.66
#